data_AF-A0A7C1UNK4-F1
#
_entry.id   AF-A0A7C1UNK4-F1
#
_cell.length_a   1.000
_cell.length_b   1.000
_cell.length_c   1.000
_cell.angle_alpha   90.00
_cell.angle_beta   90.00
_cell.angle_gamma   90.00
#
_symmetry.space_group_name_H-M   'P 1'
#
loop_
_entity.id
_entity.type
_entity.pdbx_description
1 polymer ?
#
loop_
_entity_poly.entity_id
_entity_poly.type
_entity_poly.pdbx_seq_one_letter_code
_entity_poly.pdbx_strand_id
1 'polypeptide(L)'
;MIMFAFMENVKITQRILLALVLPVFGMMFFSGSIVLEKQKTVTHMQRLERLADLAPTISALVHEMQKERGASAGFIASKGKQFSDILASQLKKTDGKRTTLLAVLRNFNVSDYDRTLSVKIDTATVALAKVDAIRARVGSFSVTMPKMAGYYTSAIAKFLAIIEEMGVLSTQANITDAVTAYTSFLQGKERAGIERAMGTIGFGAGAFAPGVYRKFIELMAQQRTYQSQFDIYATPEQQGFYTTTVRGADVDK
;
A
#
# COMPACT_ATOMS: atom_id res chain seq x y z
N MET A 1 -48.97 -26.73 34.15
CA MET A 1 -50.33 -26.50 34.69
C MET A 1 -50.46 -25.21 35.52
N ILE A 2 -49.39 -24.72 36.17
CA ILE A 2 -49.43 -23.49 36.99
C ILE A 2 -49.42 -22.19 36.14
N MET A 3 -48.76 -22.20 34.98
CA MET A 3 -48.67 -21.02 34.10
C MET A 3 -50.00 -20.65 33.41
N PHE A 4 -50.91 -21.62 33.24
CA PHE A 4 -52.24 -21.39 32.66
C PHE A 4 -53.24 -20.87 33.70
N ALA A 5 -53.20 -21.35 34.95
CA ALA A 5 -54.08 -20.88 36.03
C ALA A 5 -53.81 -19.41 36.43
N PHE A 6 -52.57 -18.93 36.28
CA PHE A 6 -52.24 -17.52 36.52
C PHE A 6 -52.84 -16.58 35.48
N MET A 7 -53.10 -17.06 34.26
CA MET A 7 -53.67 -16.22 33.19
C MET A 7 -55.18 -16.01 33.32
N GLU A 8 -55.91 -16.85 34.06
CA GLU A 8 -57.39 -16.78 34.17
C GLU A 8 -57.88 -15.55 34.96
N ASN A 9 -57.14 -15.07 35.95
CA ASN A 9 -57.51 -13.92 36.81
C ASN A 9 -56.86 -12.57 36.43
N VAL A 10 -56.16 -12.53 35.29
CA VAL A 10 -55.42 -11.34 34.82
C VAL A 10 -56.32 -10.47 33.94
N LYS A 11 -56.39 -9.15 34.23
CA LYS A 11 -57.21 -8.19 33.46
C LYS A 11 -56.84 -8.24 31.97
N ILE A 12 -57.82 -8.08 31.08
CA ILE A 12 -57.63 -8.14 29.61
C ILE A 12 -56.47 -7.24 29.15
N THR A 13 -56.33 -6.05 29.74
CA THR A 13 -55.22 -5.11 29.49
C THR A 13 -53.84 -5.71 29.77
N GLN A 14 -53.67 -6.49 30.84
CA GLN A 14 -52.40 -7.13 31.19
C GLN A 14 -52.08 -8.30 30.24
N ARG A 15 -53.08 -9.03 29.74
CA ARG A 15 -52.88 -10.09 28.73
C ARG A 15 -52.37 -9.51 27.40
N ILE A 16 -52.95 -8.39 26.95
CA ILE A 16 -52.49 -7.66 25.76
C ILE A 16 -51.06 -7.14 25.96
N LEU A 17 -50.75 -6.60 27.14
CA LEU A 17 -49.43 -6.07 27.47
C LEU A 17 -48.36 -7.16 27.48
N LEU A 18 -48.63 -8.33 28.08
CA LEU A 18 -47.75 -9.50 28.05
C LEU A 18 -47.49 -10.01 26.63
N ALA A 19 -48.51 -10.01 25.76
CA ALA A 19 -48.36 -10.41 24.36
C ALA A 19 -47.47 -9.43 23.56
N LEU A 20 -47.42 -8.16 23.95
CA LEU A 20 -46.58 -7.13 23.33
C LEU A 20 -45.14 -7.08 23.88
N VAL A 21 -44.92 -7.51 25.12
CA VAL A 21 -43.58 -7.50 25.74
C VAL A 21 -42.59 -8.36 24.94
N LEU A 22 -43.00 -9.55 24.49
CA LEU A 22 -42.12 -10.44 23.74
C LEU A 22 -41.61 -9.84 22.41
N PRO A 23 -42.47 -9.33 21.50
CA PRO A 23 -42.00 -8.71 20.26
C PRO A 23 -41.23 -7.40 20.49
N VAL A 24 -41.60 -6.59 21.50
CA VAL A 24 -40.86 -5.36 21.84
C VAL A 24 -39.46 -5.69 22.38
N PHE A 25 -39.34 -6.67 23.27
CA PHE A 25 -38.06 -7.12 23.79
C PHE A 25 -37.17 -7.69 22.68
N GLY A 26 -37.74 -8.50 21.79
CA GLY A 26 -37.03 -9.00 20.61
C GLY A 26 -36.51 -7.86 19.73
N MET A 27 -37.36 -6.88 19.40
CA MET A 27 -36.95 -5.70 18.64
C MET A 27 -35.84 -4.91 19.35
N MET A 28 -35.94 -4.69 20.65
CA MET A 28 -34.93 -3.97 21.43
C MET A 28 -33.59 -4.71 21.44
N PHE A 29 -33.61 -6.05 21.59
CA PHE A 29 -32.42 -6.89 21.53
C PHE A 29 -31.74 -6.86 20.16
N PHE A 30 -32.50 -7.05 19.07
CA PHE A 30 -31.95 -7.00 17.71
C PHE A 30 -31.45 -5.59 17.35
N SER A 31 -32.21 -4.55 17.69
CA SER A 31 -31.81 -3.16 17.46
C SER A 31 -30.51 -2.83 18.22
N GLY A 32 -30.43 -3.19 19.50
CA GLY A 32 -29.21 -3.04 20.30
C GLY A 32 -28.02 -3.79 19.70
N SER A 33 -28.21 -5.03 19.25
CA SER A 33 -27.18 -5.83 18.61
C SER A 33 -26.66 -5.20 17.31
N ILE A 34 -27.58 -4.69 16.47
CA ILE A 34 -27.23 -3.98 15.23
C ILE A 34 -26.45 -2.70 15.55
N VAL A 35 -26.85 -1.92 16.56
CA VAL A 35 -26.14 -0.69 16.94
C VAL A 35 -24.71 -1.00 17.40
N LEU A 36 -24.51 -2.05 18.20
CA LEU A 36 -23.18 -2.49 18.64
C LEU A 36 -22.30 -2.94 17.47
N GLU A 37 -22.88 -3.66 16.50
CA GLU A 37 -22.18 -4.06 15.27
C GLU A 37 -21.77 -2.84 14.44
N LYS A 38 -22.69 -1.88 14.24
CA LYS A 38 -22.41 -0.64 13.50
C LYS A 38 -21.35 0.22 14.18
N GLN A 39 -21.32 0.28 15.51
CA GLN A 39 -20.23 0.97 16.24
C GLN A 39 -18.85 0.34 15.98
N LYS A 40 -18.78 -1.00 15.91
CA LYS A 40 -17.53 -1.68 15.51
C LYS A 40 -17.14 -1.31 14.09
N THR A 41 -18.08 -1.34 13.14
CA THR A 41 -17.83 -0.94 11.75
C THR A 41 -17.27 0.48 11.66
N VAL A 42 -17.83 1.45 12.39
CA VAL A 42 -17.32 2.84 12.42
C VAL A 42 -15.88 2.87 12.91
N THR A 43 -15.56 2.15 13.98
CA THR A 43 -14.19 2.09 14.53
C THR A 43 -13.20 1.49 13.52
N HIS A 44 -13.60 0.45 12.79
CA HIS A 44 -12.77 -0.15 11.74
C HIS A 44 -12.55 0.82 10.57
N MET A 45 -13.60 1.52 10.13
CA MET A 45 -13.51 2.52 9.07
C MET A 45 -12.60 3.68 9.44
N GLN A 46 -12.65 4.18 10.68
CA GLN A 46 -11.75 5.24 11.16
C GLN A 46 -10.27 4.82 11.21
N ARG A 47 -9.98 3.53 11.43
CA ARG A 47 -8.61 3.01 11.33
C ARG A 47 -8.17 2.93 9.88
N LEU A 48 -9.04 2.43 9.01
CA LEU A 48 -8.76 2.32 7.59
C LEU A 48 -8.55 3.70 6.93
N GLU A 49 -9.36 4.69 7.28
CA GLU A 49 -9.24 6.08 6.84
C GLU A 49 -7.87 6.67 7.22
N ARG A 50 -7.45 6.52 8.48
CA ARG A 50 -6.13 7.01 8.93
C ARG A 50 -4.97 6.35 8.18
N LEU A 51 -5.09 5.08 7.81
CA LEU A 51 -4.09 4.40 6.99
C LEU A 51 -4.16 4.84 5.51
N ALA A 52 -5.37 5.09 5.00
CA ALA A 52 -5.59 5.63 3.66
C ALA A 52 -5.00 7.03 3.50
N ASP A 53 -5.10 7.89 4.53
CA ASP A 53 -4.46 9.22 4.54
C ASP A 53 -2.93 9.15 4.55
N LEU A 54 -2.37 8.10 5.16
CA LEU A 54 -0.93 7.86 5.17
C LEU A 54 -0.42 7.34 3.80
N ALA A 55 -1.25 6.62 3.06
CA ALA A 55 -0.85 5.91 1.86
C ALA A 55 -0.31 6.82 0.72
N PRO A 56 -0.89 7.99 0.39
CA PRO A 56 -0.31 8.94 -0.55
C PRO A 56 1.08 9.44 -0.12
N THR A 57 1.29 9.68 1.17
CA THR A 57 2.59 10.13 1.71
C THR A 57 3.65 9.05 1.55
N ILE A 58 3.31 7.79 1.84
CA ILE A 58 4.19 6.64 1.60
C ILE A 58 4.47 6.49 0.10
N SER A 59 3.45 6.54 -0.74
CA SER A 59 3.57 6.40 -2.19
C SER A 59 4.45 7.48 -2.81
N ALA A 60 4.37 8.72 -2.31
CA ALA A 60 5.25 9.82 -2.73
C ALA A 60 6.71 9.57 -2.37
N LEU A 61 7.00 9.07 -1.16
CA LEU A 61 8.37 8.66 -0.80
C LEU A 61 8.85 7.52 -1.69
N VAL A 62 8.03 6.48 -1.87
CA VAL A 62 8.35 5.34 -2.74
C VAL A 62 8.71 5.81 -4.15
N HIS A 63 7.94 6.74 -4.72
CA HIS A 63 8.22 7.29 -6.04
C HIS A 63 9.58 8.00 -6.13
N GLU A 64 9.93 8.83 -5.14
CA GLU A 64 11.24 9.49 -5.12
C GLU A 64 12.37 8.49 -4.87
N MET A 65 12.18 7.47 -4.03
CA MET A 65 13.15 6.38 -3.85
C MET A 65 13.37 5.56 -5.13
N GLN A 66 12.32 5.33 -5.93
CA GLN A 66 12.43 4.65 -7.23
C GLN A 66 13.26 5.47 -8.23
N LYS A 67 13.08 6.79 -8.23
CA LYS A 67 13.88 7.71 -9.05
C LYS A 67 15.32 7.79 -8.56
N GLU A 68 15.53 7.83 -7.24
CA GLU A 68 16.86 7.80 -6.62
C GLU A 68 17.62 6.52 -6.94
N ARG A 69 16.96 5.36 -6.90
CA ARG A 69 17.53 4.08 -7.35
C ARG A 69 17.99 4.16 -8.81
N GLY A 70 17.16 4.72 -9.69
CA GLY A 70 17.49 4.90 -11.11
C GLY A 70 18.65 5.86 -11.35
N ALA A 71 18.65 7.02 -10.68
CA ALA A 71 19.73 8.00 -10.78
C ALA A 71 21.05 7.46 -10.22
N SER A 72 20.99 6.75 -9.08
CA SER A 72 22.15 6.05 -8.49
C SER A 72 22.71 5.01 -9.45
N ALA A 73 21.84 4.32 -10.20
CA ALA A 73 22.28 3.36 -11.20
C ALA A 73 23.04 4.04 -12.35
N GLY A 74 22.48 5.11 -12.93
CA GLY A 74 23.18 5.87 -13.97
C GLY A 74 24.52 6.46 -13.48
N PHE A 75 24.55 6.93 -12.23
CA PHE A 75 25.76 7.48 -11.61
C PHE A 75 26.86 6.41 -11.44
N ILE A 76 26.51 5.23 -10.90
CA ILE A 76 27.46 4.12 -10.76
C ILE A 76 27.94 3.62 -12.13
N ALA A 77 27.04 3.44 -13.09
CA ALA A 77 27.37 2.91 -14.42
C ALA A 77 28.34 3.83 -15.17
N SER A 78 28.17 5.14 -15.03
CA SER A 78 29.04 6.15 -15.64
C SER A 78 30.30 6.48 -14.81
N LYS A 79 30.50 5.83 -13.66
CA LYS A 79 31.55 6.16 -12.67
C LYS A 79 31.55 7.66 -12.31
N GLY A 80 30.36 8.22 -12.15
CA GLY A 80 30.13 9.62 -11.80
C GLY A 80 30.23 10.64 -12.93
N LYS A 81 30.55 10.20 -14.17
CA LYS A 81 30.64 11.11 -15.32
C LYS A 81 29.29 11.64 -15.80
N GLN A 82 28.22 10.88 -15.55
CA GLN A 82 26.85 11.24 -15.89
C GLN A 82 25.97 11.09 -14.64
N PHE A 83 24.76 11.65 -14.69
CA PHE A 83 23.77 11.58 -13.61
C PHE A 83 24.18 12.26 -12.29
N SER A 84 25.33 12.91 -12.17
CA SER A 84 25.75 13.60 -10.93
C SER A 84 24.71 14.65 -10.49
N ASP A 85 24.34 15.56 -11.39
CA ASP A 85 23.36 16.63 -11.10
C ASP A 85 21.95 16.07 -10.86
N ILE A 86 21.57 15.05 -11.65
CA ILE A 86 20.28 14.35 -11.51
C ILE A 86 20.20 13.70 -10.13
N LEU A 87 21.26 12.98 -9.72
CA LEU A 87 21.33 12.33 -8.41
C LEU A 87 21.31 13.37 -7.30
N ALA A 88 22.13 14.42 -7.36
CA ALA A 88 22.16 15.48 -6.35
C ALA A 88 20.79 16.16 -6.15
N SER A 89 20.07 16.45 -7.24
CA SER A 89 18.70 16.97 -7.19
C SER A 89 17.72 15.95 -6.61
N GLN A 90 17.86 14.68 -7.00
CA GLN A 90 16.98 13.61 -6.57
C GLN A 90 17.12 13.27 -5.07
N LEU A 91 18.35 13.31 -4.52
CA LEU A 91 18.59 13.12 -3.08
C LEU A 91 17.78 14.12 -2.25
N LYS A 92 17.78 15.40 -2.65
CA LYS A 92 17.00 16.46 -1.98
C LYS A 92 15.50 16.21 -2.03
N LYS A 93 14.98 15.73 -3.17
CA LYS A 93 13.55 15.40 -3.33
C LYS A 93 13.15 14.24 -2.42
N THR A 94 13.96 13.18 -2.39
CA THR A 94 13.73 12.04 -1.49
C THR A 94 13.81 12.47 -0.03
N ASP A 95 14.76 13.34 0.35
CA ASP A 95 14.89 13.84 1.73
C ASP A 95 13.70 14.68 2.17
N GLY A 96 13.15 15.49 1.26
CA GLY A 96 11.89 16.20 1.48
C GLY A 96 10.76 15.23 1.83
N LYS A 97 10.56 14.18 1.02
CA LYS A 97 9.51 13.18 1.27
C LYS A 97 9.78 12.30 2.49
N ARG A 98 11.06 11.98 2.79
CA ARG A 98 11.48 11.28 4.01
C ARG A 98 11.11 12.10 5.24
N THR A 99 11.37 13.40 5.21
CA THR A 99 11.04 14.32 6.31
C THR A 99 9.53 14.39 6.52
N THR A 100 8.77 14.58 5.44
CA THR A 100 7.31 14.59 5.50
C THR A 100 6.77 13.28 6.09
N LEU A 101 7.21 12.12 5.61
CA LEU A 101 6.73 10.84 6.12
C LEU A 101 7.06 10.65 7.60
N LEU A 102 8.29 10.94 8.01
CA LEU A 102 8.69 10.82 9.42
C LEU A 102 7.88 11.75 10.33
N ALA A 103 7.52 12.95 9.86
CA ALA A 103 6.66 13.86 10.61
C ALA A 103 5.24 13.31 10.78
N VAL A 104 4.65 12.75 9.72
CA VAL A 104 3.32 12.12 9.78
C VAL A 104 3.34 10.89 10.70
N LEU A 105 4.36 10.03 10.58
CA LEU A 105 4.49 8.82 11.40
C LEU A 105 4.64 9.11 12.90
N ARG A 106 5.19 10.26 13.30
CA ARG A 106 5.26 10.65 14.72
C ARG A 106 3.88 10.84 15.36
N ASN A 107 2.90 11.28 14.56
CA ASN A 107 1.53 11.49 15.01
C ASN A 107 0.63 10.28 14.72
N PHE A 108 1.16 9.25 14.05
CA PHE A 108 0.40 8.06 13.70
C PHE A 108 0.34 7.12 14.90
N ASN A 109 -0.84 7.02 15.53
CA ASN A 109 -1.02 6.14 16.67
C ASN A 109 -1.14 4.67 16.23
N VAL A 110 -0.01 3.96 16.20
CA VAL A 110 0.04 2.56 15.79
C VAL A 110 -0.59 1.60 16.81
N SER A 111 -0.82 2.03 18.06
CA SER A 111 -1.43 1.18 19.09
C SER A 111 -2.88 0.81 18.78
N ASP A 112 -3.54 1.55 17.90
CA ASP A 112 -4.91 1.27 17.46
C ASP A 112 -4.98 0.08 16.48
N TYR A 113 -3.83 -0.45 16.06
CA TYR A 113 -3.71 -1.53 15.08
C TYR A 113 -3.08 -2.78 15.70
N ASP A 114 -3.08 -3.86 14.93
CA ASP A 114 -2.46 -5.10 15.33
C ASP A 114 -0.91 -5.01 15.32
N ARG A 115 -0.26 -6.07 15.80
CA ARG A 115 1.20 -6.13 15.80
C ARG A 115 1.79 -6.16 14.39
N THR A 116 1.03 -6.64 13.40
CA THR A 116 1.45 -6.77 12.00
C THR A 116 1.78 -5.41 11.40
N LEU A 117 0.88 -4.44 11.51
CA LEU A 117 1.11 -3.09 10.98
C LEU A 117 2.31 -2.41 11.68
N SER A 118 2.40 -2.55 13.00
CA SER A 118 3.53 -2.02 13.78
C SER A 118 4.87 -2.55 13.29
N VAL A 119 4.99 -3.86 13.06
CA VAL A 119 6.22 -4.46 12.53
C VAL A 119 6.52 -3.98 11.10
N LYS A 120 5.51 -3.80 10.25
CA LYS A 120 5.70 -3.26 8.89
C LYS A 120 6.24 -1.83 8.92
N ILE A 121 5.67 -0.97 9.76
CA ILE A 121 6.16 0.41 9.94
C ILE A 121 7.59 0.43 10.51
N ASP A 122 7.88 -0.37 11.54
CA ASP A 122 9.21 -0.44 12.16
C ASP A 122 10.27 -0.91 11.15
N THR A 123 10.00 -1.98 10.41
CA THR A 123 10.96 -2.50 9.42
C THR A 123 11.19 -1.54 8.26
N ALA A 124 10.16 -0.82 7.81
CA ALA A 124 10.28 0.20 6.76
C ALA A 124 11.07 1.43 7.24
N THR A 125 10.80 1.92 8.46
CA THR A 125 11.52 3.06 9.05
C THR A 125 12.98 2.73 9.34
N VAL A 126 13.28 1.52 9.83
CA VAL A 126 14.67 1.03 9.98
C VAL A 126 15.38 0.96 8.63
N ALA A 127 14.70 0.51 7.57
CA ALA A 127 15.29 0.51 6.23
C ALA A 127 15.58 1.95 5.76
N LEU A 128 14.65 2.88 5.95
CA LEU A 128 14.79 4.29 5.60
C LEU A 128 15.92 4.99 6.38
N ALA A 129 16.12 4.66 7.66
CA ALA A 129 17.23 5.18 8.45
C ALA A 129 18.62 4.79 7.89
N LYS A 130 18.70 3.68 7.15
CA LYS A 130 19.95 3.20 6.53
C LYS A 130 20.24 3.83 5.16
N VAL A 131 19.37 4.72 4.64
CA VAL A 131 19.51 5.25 3.28
C VAL A 131 20.77 6.10 3.12
N ASP A 132 21.17 6.83 4.15
CA ASP A 132 22.37 7.67 4.09
C ASP A 132 23.65 6.84 3.99
N ALA A 133 23.67 5.67 4.63
CA ALA A 133 24.77 4.72 4.50
C ALA A 133 24.86 4.14 3.08
N ILE A 134 23.73 3.86 2.41
CA ILE A 134 23.79 3.42 1.01
C ILE A 134 24.28 4.56 0.11
N ARG A 135 23.81 5.80 0.32
CA ARG A 135 24.20 6.98 -0.45
C ARG A 135 25.70 7.27 -0.36
N ALA A 136 26.28 7.19 0.84
CA ALA A 136 27.72 7.34 1.04
C ALA A 136 28.53 6.29 0.26
N ARG A 137 28.01 5.06 0.18
CA ARG A 137 28.65 3.99 -0.61
C ARG A 137 28.48 4.18 -2.12
N VAL A 138 27.35 4.74 -2.56
CA VAL A 138 27.16 5.15 -3.96
C VAL A 138 28.15 6.25 -4.33
N GLY A 139 28.29 7.28 -3.49
CA GLY A 139 29.21 8.40 -3.73
C GLY A 139 30.69 8.00 -3.75
N SER A 140 31.09 7.01 -2.95
CA SER A 140 32.45 6.45 -2.94
C SER A 140 32.67 5.28 -3.90
N PHE A 141 31.67 4.90 -4.70
CA PHE A 141 31.69 3.72 -5.58
C PHE A 141 32.03 2.40 -4.86
N SER A 142 31.78 2.31 -3.55
CA SER A 142 32.07 1.14 -2.70
C SER A 142 30.89 0.15 -2.59
N VAL A 143 29.86 0.34 -3.42
CA VAL A 143 28.74 -0.59 -3.57
C VAL A 143 28.56 -0.95 -5.04
N THR A 144 28.30 -2.23 -5.31
CA THR A 144 28.00 -2.69 -6.66
C THR A 144 26.57 -2.32 -7.04
N MET A 145 26.33 -2.13 -8.33
CA MET A 145 25.00 -1.86 -8.89
C MET A 145 23.91 -2.81 -8.35
N PRO A 146 24.08 -4.15 -8.37
CA PRO A 146 23.03 -5.05 -7.90
C PRO A 146 22.76 -4.94 -6.40
N LYS A 147 23.79 -4.68 -5.58
CA LYS A 147 23.63 -4.50 -4.12
C LYS A 147 22.89 -3.20 -3.81
N MET A 148 23.22 -2.10 -4.50
CA MET A 148 22.52 -0.83 -4.38
C MET A 148 21.05 -0.96 -4.79
N ALA A 149 20.79 -1.52 -5.97
CA ALA A 149 19.43 -1.72 -6.47
C ALA A 149 18.62 -2.62 -5.53
N GLY A 150 19.21 -3.72 -5.05
CA GLY A 150 18.57 -4.64 -4.10
C GLY A 150 18.18 -3.98 -2.78
N TYR A 151 19.02 -3.09 -2.24
CA TYR A 151 18.67 -2.30 -1.05
C TYR A 151 17.42 -1.44 -1.28
N TYR A 152 17.41 -0.62 -2.35
CA TYR A 152 16.26 0.25 -2.63
C TYR A 152 14.99 -0.56 -2.91
N THR A 153 15.08 -1.61 -3.73
CA THR A 153 13.93 -2.51 -4.00
C THR A 153 13.38 -3.09 -2.71
N SER A 154 14.24 -3.56 -1.80
CA SER A 154 13.81 -4.12 -0.52
C SER A 154 13.22 -3.06 0.42
N ALA A 155 13.73 -1.82 0.41
CA ALA A 155 13.19 -0.72 1.20
C ALA A 155 11.81 -0.26 0.67
N ILE A 156 11.69 -0.09 -0.65
CA ILE A 156 10.44 0.24 -1.34
C ILE A 156 9.37 -0.81 -1.06
N ALA A 157 9.72 -2.10 -1.15
CA ALA A 157 8.77 -3.19 -0.88
C ALA A 157 8.19 -3.14 0.54
N LYS A 158 8.99 -2.75 1.56
CA LYS A 158 8.48 -2.60 2.93
C LYS A 158 7.48 -1.47 3.06
N PHE A 159 7.69 -0.36 2.34
CA PHE A 159 6.74 0.75 2.31
C PHE A 159 5.45 0.37 1.57
N LEU A 160 5.54 -0.31 0.44
CA LEU A 160 4.36 -0.82 -0.27
C LEU A 160 3.56 -1.81 0.60
N ALA A 161 4.23 -2.66 1.37
CA ALA A 161 3.58 -3.61 2.29
C ALA A 161 2.74 -2.95 3.39
N ILE A 162 3.04 -1.69 3.76
CA ILE A 162 2.22 -0.90 4.70
C ILE A 162 0.90 -0.50 4.01
N ILE A 163 0.97 -0.04 2.76
CA ILE A 163 -0.22 0.34 1.97
C ILE A 163 -1.11 -0.90 1.75
N GLU A 164 -0.51 -2.06 1.48
CA GLU A 164 -1.23 -3.33 1.29
C GLU A 164 -2.00 -3.79 2.54
N GLU A 165 -1.59 -3.35 3.74
CA GLU A 165 -2.30 -3.67 4.98
C GLU A 165 -3.73 -3.09 5.00
N MET A 166 -4.00 -2.03 4.24
CA MET A 166 -5.37 -1.51 4.08
C MET A 166 -6.34 -2.57 3.55
N GLY A 167 -5.87 -3.46 2.66
CA GLY A 167 -6.70 -4.50 2.07
C GLY A 167 -7.03 -5.60 3.08
N VAL A 168 -6.12 -5.85 4.02
CA VAL A 168 -6.30 -6.81 5.13
C VAL A 168 -7.24 -6.26 6.19
N LEU A 169 -7.17 -4.95 6.48
CA LEU A 169 -8.00 -4.29 7.48
C LEU A 169 -9.44 -4.00 7.01
N SER A 170 -9.66 -3.93 5.70
CA SER A 170 -10.98 -3.65 5.12
C SER A 170 -11.93 -4.83 5.28
N THR A 171 -13.14 -4.54 5.77
CA THR A 171 -14.26 -5.50 5.84
C THR A 171 -15.33 -5.24 4.78
N GLN A 172 -15.14 -4.23 3.93
CA GLN A 172 -16.10 -3.81 2.90
C GLN A 172 -15.54 -4.08 1.51
N ALA A 173 -16.30 -4.80 0.69
CA ALA A 173 -15.86 -5.22 -0.63
C ALA A 173 -15.41 -4.05 -1.51
N ASN A 174 -16.22 -2.99 -1.58
CA ASN A 174 -15.92 -1.81 -2.39
C ASN A 174 -14.60 -1.11 -2.00
N ILE A 175 -14.26 -1.07 -0.71
CA ILE A 175 -13.00 -0.48 -0.24
C ILE A 175 -11.84 -1.43 -0.54
N THR A 176 -12.04 -2.73 -0.34
CA THR A 176 -11.06 -3.75 -0.69
C THR A 176 -10.73 -3.71 -2.19
N ASP A 177 -11.72 -3.53 -3.06
CA ASP A 177 -11.52 -3.37 -4.51
C ASP A 177 -10.68 -2.14 -4.81
N ALA A 178 -11.04 -0.97 -4.24
CA ALA A 178 -10.28 0.28 -4.44
C ALA A 178 -8.82 0.17 -3.96
N VAL A 179 -8.59 -0.47 -2.80
CA VAL A 179 -7.24 -0.73 -2.28
C VAL A 179 -6.49 -1.72 -3.17
N THR A 180 -7.17 -2.75 -3.69
CA THR A 180 -6.56 -3.74 -4.58
C THR A 180 -6.14 -3.12 -5.91
N ALA A 181 -6.99 -2.28 -6.49
CA ALA A 181 -6.64 -1.49 -7.68
C ALA A 181 -5.40 -0.62 -7.39
N TYR A 182 -5.43 0.16 -6.31
CA TYR A 182 -4.35 1.07 -5.96
C TYR A 182 -3.01 0.34 -5.73
N THR A 183 -3.01 -0.71 -4.91
CA THR A 183 -1.81 -1.50 -4.61
C THR A 183 -1.28 -2.23 -5.84
N SER A 184 -2.16 -2.77 -6.69
CA SER A 184 -1.78 -3.39 -7.96
C SER A 184 -1.09 -2.38 -8.88
N PHE A 185 -1.64 -1.17 -9.03
CA PHE A 185 -0.99 -0.11 -9.81
C PHE A 185 0.40 0.25 -9.25
N LEU A 186 0.53 0.40 -7.93
CA LEU A 186 1.82 0.69 -7.30
C LEU A 186 2.86 -0.43 -7.51
N GLN A 187 2.44 -1.69 -7.40
CA GLN A 187 3.31 -2.84 -7.64
C GLN A 187 3.71 -2.93 -9.12
N GLY A 188 2.78 -2.70 -10.04
CA GLY A 188 3.08 -2.58 -11.47
C GLY A 188 4.15 -1.52 -11.74
N LYS A 189 3.97 -0.31 -11.19
CA LYS A 189 4.95 0.79 -11.26
C LYS A 189 6.33 0.39 -10.70
N GLU A 190 6.36 -0.34 -9.60
CA GLU A 190 7.63 -0.82 -9.03
C GLU A 190 8.30 -1.87 -9.92
N ARG A 191 7.56 -2.81 -10.49
CA ARG A 191 8.12 -3.81 -11.42
C ARG A 191 8.68 -3.15 -12.69
N ALA A 192 7.98 -2.16 -13.24
CA ALA A 192 8.49 -1.32 -14.34
C ALA A 192 9.79 -0.60 -13.94
N GLY A 193 9.85 -0.07 -12.71
CA GLY A 193 11.03 0.57 -12.16
C GLY A 193 12.23 -0.37 -12.01
N ILE A 194 12.02 -1.63 -11.64
CA ILE A 194 13.06 -2.66 -11.56
C ILE A 194 13.45 -3.12 -12.98
N GLU A 195 12.48 -3.25 -13.90
CA GLU A 195 12.73 -3.60 -15.29
C GLU A 195 13.70 -2.59 -15.92
N ARG A 196 13.42 -1.29 -15.75
CA ARG A 196 14.31 -0.21 -16.20
C ARG A 196 15.74 -0.36 -15.66
N ALA A 197 15.89 -0.76 -14.39
CA ALA A 197 17.21 -0.99 -13.80
C ALA A 197 17.91 -2.20 -14.43
N MET A 198 17.21 -3.32 -14.67
CA MET A 198 17.76 -4.49 -15.36
C MET A 198 18.12 -4.17 -16.82
N GLY A 199 17.27 -3.41 -17.51
CA GLY A 199 17.52 -2.93 -18.87
C GLY A 199 18.75 -2.04 -18.95
N THR A 200 18.91 -1.11 -18.01
CA THR A 200 20.11 -0.24 -17.93
C THR A 200 21.39 -1.07 -17.77
N ILE A 201 21.35 -2.15 -16.98
CA ILE A 201 22.49 -3.06 -16.82
C ILE A 201 22.78 -3.80 -18.12
N GLY A 202 21.77 -4.39 -18.76
CA GLY A 202 21.94 -5.18 -19.98
C GLY A 202 22.39 -4.33 -21.18
N PHE A 203 21.66 -3.25 -21.48
CA PHE A 203 22.00 -2.35 -22.58
C PHE A 203 23.33 -1.63 -22.35
N GLY A 204 23.61 -1.20 -21.11
CA GLY A 204 24.87 -0.56 -20.76
C GLY A 204 26.09 -1.47 -20.92
N ALA A 205 25.92 -2.78 -20.75
CA ALA A 205 26.95 -3.79 -21.00
C ALA A 205 27.04 -4.24 -22.47
N GLY A 206 26.12 -3.79 -23.33
CA GLY A 206 26.00 -4.24 -24.73
C GLY A 206 25.43 -5.65 -24.88
N ALA A 207 25.17 -6.36 -23.79
CA ALA A 207 24.58 -7.70 -23.77
C ALA A 207 23.88 -7.98 -22.44
N PHE A 208 22.81 -8.76 -22.49
CA PHE A 208 22.14 -9.24 -21.28
C PHE A 208 22.78 -10.55 -20.81
N ALA A 209 23.38 -10.54 -19.63
CA ALA A 209 23.75 -11.77 -18.95
C ALA A 209 22.49 -12.64 -18.69
N PRO A 210 22.56 -13.98 -18.73
CA PRO A 210 21.38 -14.84 -18.65
C PRO A 210 20.45 -14.58 -17.45
N GLY A 211 21.03 -14.27 -16.28
CA GLY A 211 20.25 -13.93 -15.08
C GLY A 211 19.53 -12.58 -15.19
N VAL A 212 20.16 -11.58 -15.82
CA VAL A 212 19.56 -10.26 -16.05
C VAL A 212 18.43 -10.36 -17.06
N TYR A 213 18.63 -11.10 -18.15
CA TYR A 213 17.59 -11.33 -19.17
C TYR A 213 16.37 -12.04 -18.57
N ARG A 214 16.58 -13.14 -17.82
CA ARG A 214 15.49 -13.87 -17.18
C ARG A 214 14.68 -12.96 -16.25
N LYS A 215 15.36 -12.16 -15.43
CA LYS A 215 14.69 -11.24 -14.51
C LYS A 215 13.94 -10.13 -15.26
N PHE A 216 14.51 -9.62 -16.35
CA PHE A 216 13.88 -8.62 -17.20
C PHE A 216 12.52 -9.12 -17.74
N ILE A 217 12.48 -10.32 -18.33
CA ILE A 217 11.24 -10.93 -18.84
C ILE A 217 10.25 -11.26 -17.71
N GLU A 218 10.73 -11.75 -16.56
CA GLU A 218 9.89 -12.01 -15.38
C GLU A 218 9.16 -10.73 -14.91
N LEU A 219 9.86 -9.60 -14.91
CA LEU A 219 9.29 -8.31 -14.50
C LEU A 219 8.21 -7.82 -15.48
N MET A 220 8.36 -8.06 -16.78
CA MET A 220 7.32 -7.74 -17.78
C MET A 220 6.06 -8.58 -17.56
N ALA A 221 6.22 -9.88 -17.25
CA ALA A 221 5.09 -10.73 -16.92
C ALA A 221 4.37 -10.27 -15.64
N GLN A 222 5.13 -9.94 -14.58
CA GLN A 222 4.57 -9.41 -13.34
C GLN A 222 3.82 -8.09 -13.54
N GLN A 223 4.34 -7.19 -14.39
CA GLN A 223 3.64 -5.95 -14.73
C GLN A 223 2.28 -6.22 -15.37
N ARG A 224 2.20 -7.14 -16.35
CA ARG A 224 0.93 -7.52 -16.96
C ARG A 224 -0.06 -8.10 -15.94
N THR A 225 0.41 -8.92 -15.00
CA THR A 225 -0.43 -9.44 -13.91
C THR A 225 -0.98 -8.32 -13.02
N TYR A 226 -0.14 -7.37 -12.61
CA TYR A 226 -0.59 -6.26 -11.78
C TYR A 226 -1.49 -5.29 -12.55
N GLN A 227 -1.23 -5.05 -13.83
CA GLN A 227 -2.11 -4.25 -14.67
C GLN A 227 -3.48 -4.91 -14.81
N SER A 228 -3.53 -6.22 -15.09
CA SER A 228 -4.80 -6.95 -15.17
C SER A 228 -5.59 -6.89 -13.86
N GLN A 229 -4.93 -6.96 -12.71
CA GLN A 229 -5.61 -6.76 -11.43
C GLN A 229 -6.11 -5.32 -11.26
N PHE A 230 -5.31 -4.32 -11.62
CA PHE A 230 -5.79 -2.93 -11.64
C PHE A 230 -7.03 -2.80 -12.53
N ASP A 231 -7.01 -3.35 -13.74
CA ASP A 231 -8.14 -3.27 -14.67
C ASP A 231 -9.40 -3.98 -14.14
N ILE A 232 -9.27 -5.05 -13.35
CA ILE A 232 -10.45 -5.73 -12.76
C ILE A 232 -11.13 -4.88 -11.68
N TYR A 233 -10.35 -4.17 -10.86
CA TYR A 233 -10.84 -3.51 -9.65
C TYR A 233 -10.95 -1.98 -9.76
N ALA A 234 -10.29 -1.36 -10.73
CA ALA A 234 -10.34 0.09 -10.94
C ALA A 234 -11.68 0.53 -11.50
N THR A 235 -12.11 1.74 -11.15
CA THR A 235 -13.32 2.32 -11.73
C THR A 235 -13.11 2.67 -13.21
N PRO A 236 -14.18 2.78 -14.03
CA PRO A 236 -14.05 3.21 -15.43
C PRO A 236 -13.30 4.54 -15.59
N GLU A 237 -13.48 5.48 -14.67
CA GLU A 237 -12.77 6.76 -14.68
C GLU A 237 -11.26 6.58 -14.44
N GLN A 238 -10.89 5.71 -13.51
CA GLN A 238 -9.48 5.40 -13.21
C GLN A 238 -8.80 4.68 -14.37
N GLN A 239 -9.48 3.72 -14.99
CA GLN A 239 -9.02 3.04 -16.20
C GLN A 239 -8.84 4.05 -17.36
N GLY A 240 -9.83 4.91 -17.59
CA GLY A 240 -9.76 5.95 -18.61
C GLY A 240 -8.61 6.94 -18.37
N PHE A 241 -8.38 7.32 -17.11
CA PHE A 241 -7.23 8.15 -16.73
C PHE A 241 -5.91 7.42 -16.98
N TYR A 242 -5.82 6.14 -16.65
CA TYR A 242 -4.64 5.31 -16.93
C TYR A 242 -4.33 5.26 -18.43
N THR A 243 -5.30 4.88 -19.28
CA THR A 243 -5.12 4.76 -20.73
C THR A 243 -4.74 6.09 -21.40
N THR A 244 -5.25 7.22 -20.90
CA THR A 244 -4.94 8.54 -21.46
C THR A 244 -3.60 9.10 -20.98
N THR A 245 -3.12 8.69 -19.80
CA THR A 245 -1.88 9.18 -19.20
C THR A 245 -0.68 8.30 -19.57
N VAL A 246 -0.85 6.98 -19.51
CA VAL A 246 0.20 5.98 -19.77
C VAL A 246 0.11 5.54 -21.23
N ARG A 247 0.54 6.45 -22.12
CA ARG A 247 0.54 6.28 -23.58
C ARG A 247 1.85 6.77 -24.20
N GLY A 248 2.12 6.37 -25.43
CA GLY A 248 3.28 6.84 -26.21
C GLY A 248 4.01 5.70 -26.91
N ALA A 249 4.94 6.05 -27.79
CA ALA A 249 5.67 5.08 -28.64
C ALA A 249 6.45 4.00 -27.87
N ASP A 250 6.73 4.24 -26.58
CA ASP A 250 7.42 3.30 -25.68
C ASP A 250 6.43 2.38 -24.93
N VAL A 251 5.12 2.64 -25.01
CA VAL A 251 4.04 1.90 -24.34
C VAL A 251 3.12 1.20 -25.34
N ASP A 252 2.82 1.85 -26.48
CA ASP A 252 1.79 1.44 -27.44
C ASP A 252 2.29 0.41 -28.49
N LYS A 253 3.43 -0.26 -28.24
CA LYS A 253 4.07 -1.21 -29.17
C LYS A 253 3.78 -2.67 -28.87
#